data_AF-A0A2E9WJD5-F1
#
_entry.id   AF-A0A2E9WJD5-F1
#
_cell.length_a   1.000
_cell.length_b   1.000
_cell.length_c   1.000
_cell.angle_alpha   90.00
_cell.angle_beta   90.00
_cell.angle_gamma   90.00
#
_symmetry.space_group_name_H-M   'P 1'
#
loop_
_entity.id
_entity.type
_entity.pdbx_description
1 polymer ?
#
loop_
_entity_poly.entity_id
_entity_poly.type
_entity_poly.pdbx_seq_one_letter_code
_entity_poly.pdbx_strand_id
1 'polypeptide(L)'
;MYNQLSNRFGNGFLLKDVIYHFTEAGIIPPKVLRNYMIIKDFDKYLIENKGHVGNTFIDLSVKYNLSEKQAKNIVYKQREKFTVGKNIID
;
A
#
# COMPACT_ATOMS: atom_id res chain seq x y z
N MET A 1 1.48 21.40 8.59
CA MET A 1 0.83 20.08 8.51
C MET A 1 -0.54 20.03 9.17
N TYR A 2 -0.68 20.11 10.50
CA TYR A 2 -2.00 20.06 11.17
C TYR A 2 -2.97 21.13 10.65
N ASN A 3 -2.54 22.39 10.55
CA ASN A 3 -3.39 23.47 10.01
C ASN A 3 -3.78 23.24 8.55
N GLN A 4 -2.89 22.68 7.72
CA GLN A 4 -3.19 22.37 6.32
C GLN A 4 -4.26 21.27 6.21
N LEU A 5 -4.13 20.22 7.03
CA LEU A 5 -5.10 19.11 7.07
C LEU A 5 -6.44 19.57 7.65
N SER A 6 -6.42 20.32 8.75
CA SER A 6 -7.63 20.84 9.41
C SER A 6 -8.40 21.81 8.52
N ASN A 7 -7.69 22.68 7.79
CA ASN A 7 -8.32 23.61 6.84
C ASN A 7 -8.97 22.87 5.66
N ARG A 8 -8.45 21.69 5.28
CA ARG A 8 -8.89 20.97 4.08
C ARG A 8 -9.94 19.89 4.36
N PHE A 9 -9.84 19.22 5.51
CA PHE A 9 -10.67 18.07 5.88
C PHE A 9 -11.43 18.28 7.20
N GLY A 10 -11.28 19.44 7.84
CA GLY A 10 -11.83 19.73 9.16
C GLY A 10 -11.00 19.14 10.31
N ASN A 11 -11.34 19.51 11.55
CA ASN A 11 -10.60 19.07 12.75
C ASN A 11 -10.72 17.57 13.08
N GLY A 12 -11.55 16.83 12.36
CA GLY A 12 -11.78 15.39 12.52
C GLY A 12 -11.16 14.51 11.44
N PHE A 13 -10.12 15.00 10.75
CA PHE A 13 -9.50 14.27 9.64
C PHE A 13 -8.93 12.92 10.07
N LEU A 14 -9.06 11.92 9.19
CA LEU A 14 -8.62 10.56 9.44
C LEU A 14 -7.24 10.31 8.81
N LEU A 15 -6.61 9.18 9.17
CA LEU A 15 -5.32 8.79 8.61
C LEU A 15 -5.32 8.73 7.07
N LYS A 16 -6.43 8.32 6.45
CA LYS A 16 -6.56 8.31 4.99
C LYS A 16 -6.42 9.70 4.38
N ASP A 17 -6.90 10.74 5.07
CA ASP A 17 -6.86 12.12 4.61
C ASP A 17 -5.43 12.67 4.71
N VAL A 18 -4.69 12.26 5.74
CA VAL A 18 -3.25 12.53 5.87
C VAL A 18 -2.47 11.91 4.72
N ILE A 19 -2.69 10.61 4.44
CA ILE A 19 -2.01 9.90 3.36
C ILE A 19 -2.34 10.52 2.00
N TYR A 20 -3.60 10.89 1.78
CA TYR A 20 -4.04 11.55 0.57
C TYR A 20 -3.33 12.91 0.39
N HIS A 21 -3.30 13.72 1.45
CA HIS A 21 -2.57 15.00 1.43
C HIS A 21 -1.08 14.83 1.13
N PHE A 22 -0.41 13.85 1.74
CA PHE A 22 1.01 13.57 1.47
C PHE A 22 1.24 13.08 0.05
N THR A 23 0.29 12.36 -0.52
CA THR A 23 0.37 11.89 -1.90
C THR A 23 0.28 13.06 -2.88
N GLU A 24 -0.66 13.97 -2.68
CA GLU A 24 -0.81 15.17 -3.52
C GLU A 24 0.32 16.19 -3.33
N ALA A 25 0.85 16.31 -2.11
CA ALA A 25 2.01 17.15 -1.83
C ALA A 25 3.32 16.57 -2.40
N GLY A 26 3.29 15.38 -3.02
CA GLY A 26 4.46 14.71 -3.60
C GLY A 26 5.41 14.08 -2.57
N ILE A 27 5.03 14.08 -1.27
CA ILE A 27 5.81 13.49 -0.18
C ILE A 27 5.81 11.96 -0.30
N ILE A 28 4.64 11.37 -0.60
CA ILE A 28 4.50 9.94 -0.86
C ILE A 28 4.19 9.75 -2.34
N PRO A 29 5.09 9.14 -3.14
CA PRO A 29 4.76 8.86 -4.53
C PRO A 29 3.55 7.91 -4.62
N PRO A 30 2.54 8.19 -5.46
CA PRO A 30 1.34 7.35 -5.58
C PRO A 30 1.66 5.87 -5.84
N LYS A 31 2.70 5.62 -6.64
CA LYS A 31 3.19 4.26 -6.92
C LYS A 31 3.68 3.52 -5.67
N VAL A 32 4.33 4.22 -4.74
CA VAL A 32 4.82 3.64 -3.48
C VAL A 32 3.65 3.27 -2.59
N LEU A 33 2.68 4.18 -2.42
CA LEU A 33 1.47 3.91 -1.65
C LEU A 33 0.69 2.70 -2.22
N ARG A 34 0.45 2.69 -3.53
CA ARG A 34 -0.22 1.55 -4.20
C ARG A 34 0.51 0.23 -3.94
N ASN A 35 1.84 0.20 -4.07
CA ASN A 35 2.60 -1.03 -3.89
C ASN A 35 2.55 -1.50 -2.43
N TYR A 36 2.60 -0.59 -1.46
CA TYR A 36 2.39 -0.91 -0.04
C TYR A 36 1.02 -1.53 0.20
N MET A 37 -0.04 -0.94 -0.36
CA MET A 37 -1.41 -1.46 -0.22
C MET A 37 -1.55 -2.87 -0.83
N ILE A 38 -0.98 -3.11 -2.02
CA ILE A 38 -0.95 -4.43 -2.66
C ILE A 38 -0.27 -5.48 -1.77
N ILE A 39 0.86 -5.13 -1.13
CA ILE A 39 1.58 -6.04 -0.25
C ILE A 39 0.77 -6.36 1.02
N LYS A 40 0.13 -5.34 1.61
CA LYS A 40 -0.73 -5.56 2.79
C LYS A 40 -1.96 -6.41 2.46
N ASP A 41 -2.58 -6.17 1.31
CA ASP A 41 -3.68 -7.00 0.84
C ASP A 41 -3.24 -8.43 0.51
N PHE A 42 -2.02 -8.63 -0.02
CA PHE A 42 -1.48 -9.97 -0.24
C PHE A 42 -1.45 -10.77 1.06
N ASP A 43 -0.92 -10.18 2.14
CA ASP A 43 -0.84 -10.87 3.44
C ASP A 43 -2.24 -11.20 3.99
N LYS A 44 -3.19 -10.27 3.84
CA LYS A 44 -4.59 -10.48 4.22
C LYS A 44 -5.23 -11.61 3.41
N TYR A 45 -5.15 -11.53 2.09
CA TYR A 45 -5.76 -12.51 1.18
C TYR A 45 -5.10 -13.87 1.25
N LEU A 46 -3.83 -13.96 1.59
CA LEU A 46 -3.18 -15.25 1.84
C LEU A 46 -3.82 -15.99 3.02
N ILE A 47 -4.19 -15.26 4.08
CA ILE A 47 -4.88 -15.84 5.24
C ILE A 47 -6.31 -16.23 4.85
N GLU A 48 -7.06 -15.34 4.20
CA GLU A 48 -8.45 -15.59 3.77
C GLU A 48 -8.53 -16.78 2.80
N ASN A 49 -7.55 -16.91 1.92
CA ASN A 49 -7.42 -18.02 0.97
C ASN A 49 -6.70 -19.24 1.56
N LYS A 50 -6.54 -19.36 2.88
CA LYS A 50 -5.96 -20.55 3.55
C LYS A 50 -4.58 -20.96 2.99
N GLY A 51 -3.77 -19.97 2.59
CA GLY A 51 -2.44 -20.20 2.03
C GLY A 51 -2.41 -20.46 0.51
N HIS A 52 -3.55 -20.44 -0.19
CA HIS A 52 -3.57 -20.60 -1.65
C HIS A 52 -3.03 -19.35 -2.37
N VAL A 53 -1.72 -19.37 -2.65
CA VAL A 53 -0.98 -18.26 -3.28
C VAL A 53 -1.53 -17.90 -4.67
N GLY A 54 -1.95 -18.90 -5.47
CA GLY A 54 -2.54 -18.68 -6.79
C GLY A 54 -3.81 -17.82 -6.72
N ASN A 55 -4.78 -18.24 -5.89
CA ASN A 55 -6.03 -17.51 -5.65
C ASN A 55 -5.75 -16.10 -5.12
N THR A 56 -4.80 -15.98 -4.20
CA THR A 56 -4.37 -14.69 -3.65
C THR A 56 -3.92 -13.71 -4.74
N PHE A 57 -3.14 -14.16 -5.72
CA PHE A 57 -2.71 -13.30 -6.83
C PHE A 57 -3.85 -12.97 -7.80
N ILE A 58 -4.80 -13.88 -8.00
CA ILE A 58 -6.01 -13.63 -8.81
C ILE A 58 -6.83 -12.51 -8.15
N ASP A 59 -7.08 -12.59 -6.84
CA ASP A 59 -7.85 -11.59 -6.10
C ASP A 59 -7.18 -10.21 -6.13
N LEU A 60 -5.86 -10.16 -5.97
CA LEU A 60 -5.09 -8.92 -6.11
C LEU A 60 -5.17 -8.35 -7.52
N SER A 61 -5.06 -9.20 -8.54
CA SER A 61 -5.16 -8.81 -9.94
C SER A 61 -6.50 -8.18 -10.27
N VAL A 62 -7.59 -8.76 -9.76
CA VAL A 62 -8.95 -8.22 -9.90
C VAL A 62 -9.08 -6.89 -9.16
N LYS A 63 -8.70 -6.83 -7.88
CA LYS A 63 -8.85 -5.62 -7.04
C LYS A 63 -8.09 -4.42 -7.59
N TYR A 64 -6.89 -4.62 -8.09
CA TYR A 64 -5.99 -3.54 -8.52
C TYR A 64 -5.97 -3.32 -10.04
N ASN A 65 -6.73 -4.12 -10.81
CA ASN A 65 -6.70 -4.12 -12.27
C ASN A 65 -5.26 -4.26 -12.82
N LEU A 66 -4.57 -5.30 -12.38
CA LEU A 66 -3.19 -5.62 -12.75
C LEU A 66 -3.10 -7.06 -13.25
N SER A 67 -2.17 -7.34 -14.16
CA SER A 67 -1.81 -8.73 -14.46
C SER A 67 -1.20 -9.42 -13.25
N GLU A 68 -1.39 -10.73 -13.12
CA GLU A 68 -0.77 -11.52 -12.04
C GLU A 68 0.75 -11.34 -12.01
N LYS A 69 1.38 -11.21 -13.18
CA LYS A 69 2.83 -10.95 -13.31
C LYS A 69 3.22 -9.62 -12.66
N GLN A 70 2.42 -8.57 -12.85
CA GLN A 70 2.66 -7.27 -12.19
C GLN A 70 2.47 -7.38 -10.67
N ALA A 71 1.40 -8.03 -10.22
CA ALA A 71 1.14 -8.24 -8.79
C ALA A 71 2.28 -9.04 -8.13
N LYS A 72 2.69 -10.16 -8.71
CA LYS A 72 3.84 -10.98 -8.26
C LYS A 72 5.13 -10.16 -8.18
N ASN A 73 5.42 -9.36 -9.21
CA ASN A 73 6.61 -8.50 -9.20
C ASN A 73 6.57 -7.46 -8.07
N ILE A 74 5.41 -6.87 -7.79
CA ILE A 74 5.25 -5.90 -6.69
C ILE A 74 5.47 -6.61 -5.35
N VAL A 75 4.74 -7.70 -5.10
CA VAL A 75 4.81 -8.44 -3.84
C VAL A 75 6.21 -8.98 -3.59
N TYR A 76 6.85 -9.64 -4.56
CA TYR A 76 8.14 -10.27 -4.30
C TYR A 76 9.32 -9.29 -4.30
N LYS A 77 9.34 -8.30 -5.20
CA LYS A 77 10.51 -7.40 -5.32
C LYS A 77 10.45 -6.17 -4.44
N GLN A 78 9.26 -5.74 -4.02
CA GLN A 78 9.12 -4.49 -3.28
C GLN A 78 8.81 -4.68 -1.80
N ARG A 79 8.37 -5.87 -1.37
CA ARG A 79 8.10 -6.20 0.04
C ARG A 79 9.27 -5.91 0.97
N GLU A 80 10.48 -6.15 0.50
CA GLU A 80 11.69 -5.88 1.29
C GLU A 80 11.83 -4.40 1.70
N LYS A 81 11.40 -3.47 0.84
CA LYS A 81 11.46 -2.03 1.10
C LYS A 81 10.54 -1.57 2.22
N PHE A 82 9.61 -2.42 2.64
CA PHE A 82 8.66 -2.13 3.72
C PHE A 82 8.92 -2.99 4.96
N THR A 83 10.05 -3.71 5.01
CA THR A 83 10.47 -4.47 6.19
C THR A 83 11.18 -3.55 7.18
N VAL A 84 10.75 -3.55 8.44
CA VAL A 84 11.37 -2.78 9.52
C VAL A 84 12.82 -3.28 9.69
N GLY A 85 13.79 -2.36 9.66
CA GLY A 85 15.23 -2.68 9.76
C GLY A 85 16.01 -2.63 8.44
N LYS A 86 15.36 -2.66 7.26
CA LYS A 86 16.06 -2.41 5.98
C LYS A 86 16.24 -0.91 5.66
N ASN A 87 15.44 -0.05 6.28
CA ASN A 87 15.44 1.40 6.06
C ASN A 87 16.04 2.20 7.23
N ILE A 88 16.50 1.51 8.28
CA ILE A 88 17.23 2.08 9.41
C ILE A 88 18.58 1.39 9.39
N ILE A 89 19.51 1.95 8.61
CA ILE A 89 20.92 1.61 8.70
C ILE A 89 21.53 2.86 9.34
N ASP A 90 21.94 2.76 10.60
CA ASP A 90 22.88 3.71 11.20
C ASP A 90 24.28 3.50 10.61
#